data_AF-A0A5C7S643-F1
#
_entry.id   AF-A0A5C7S643-F1
#
_cell.length_a   1.000
_cell.length_b   1.000
_cell.length_c   1.000
_cell.angle_alpha   90.00
_cell.angle_beta   90.00
_cell.angle_gamma   90.00
#
_symmetry.space_group_name_H-M   'P 1'
#
loop_
_entity.id
_entity.type
_entity.pdbx_description
1 polymer ?
#
loop_
_entity_poly.entity_id
_entity_poly.type
_entity_poly.pdbx_seq_one_letter_code
_entity_poly.pdbx_strand_id
1 'polypeptide(L)'
;MALFGRVFRIVLIVGLVLGVLALVVYSMQLDEIVRKQFEGRRWALPARVFARPLELFNGQQLYADHLEQELKLLSYVKVDKAPTETGQYYRKGDEFQIVTRGFQFADDMEPPRSIKVSLARGKVTSLALANKEALPVMRVEPVLIGNFYPSQNEDRVLVRIKDVSPLLINGLLAVEDKKFYEHQGVNPMAIARAMVTNLKAGQTVQGGSTITQQLVKNFYLTNERSWERKLKEALMALLLELHYNKQEILEAYLNEIYLGQDGSRAIHGFGLAAQFYFNRPIRELKSDQIALLIGLAKGAAFYDPRRFPERALERRNVVLTVMEQEGVLTAAEGAEARKRPLGVSEHRPSGASPFPAYLDLVRTQLQRDYREEDLRSEGLLIFTSMDPIVQLTAEQIVIKRVQQLERSNRIPKNKLSGSMIIST
;
A
#
# COMPACT_ATOMS: atom_id res chain seq x y z
N MET A 1 -60.01 8.34 35.19
CA MET A 1 -58.68 8.87 34.77
C MET A 1 -57.49 8.02 35.24
N ALA A 2 -57.45 7.52 36.49
CA ALA A 2 -56.28 6.79 37.02
C ALA A 2 -55.94 5.46 36.30
N LEU A 3 -56.96 4.74 35.80
CA LEU A 3 -56.77 3.47 35.08
C LEU A 3 -56.08 3.67 33.71
N PHE A 4 -56.48 4.71 32.98
CA PHE A 4 -55.92 5.06 31.67
C PHE A 4 -54.44 5.43 31.76
N GLY A 5 -54.05 6.17 32.81
CA GLY A 5 -52.64 6.49 33.08
C GLY A 5 -51.77 5.28 33.43
N ARG A 6 -52.33 4.26 34.10
CA ARG A 6 -51.61 3.00 34.40
C ARG A 6 -51.42 2.15 33.15
N VAL A 7 -52.47 1.98 32.34
CA VAL A 7 -52.39 1.24 31.08
C VAL A 7 -51.41 1.90 30.12
N PHE A 8 -51.46 3.23 29.97
CA PHE A 8 -50.51 3.98 29.14
C PHE A 8 -49.05 3.80 29.59
N ARG A 9 -48.78 3.85 30.90
CA ARG A 9 -47.42 3.58 31.44
C ARG A 9 -46.95 2.16 31.16
N ILE A 10 -47.82 1.16 31.33
CA ILE A 10 -47.49 -0.24 31.05
C ILE A 10 -47.16 -0.43 29.56
N VAL A 11 -47.98 0.12 28.66
CA VAL A 11 -47.74 0.04 27.21
C VAL A 11 -46.41 0.73 26.84
N LEU A 12 -46.11 1.88 27.43
CA LEU A 12 -44.86 2.61 27.17
C LEU A 12 -43.64 1.82 27.68
N ILE A 13 -43.72 1.24 28.88
CA ILE A 13 -42.66 0.39 29.43
C ILE A 13 -42.46 -0.86 28.57
N VAL A 14 -43.53 -1.57 28.21
CA VAL A 14 -43.47 -2.76 27.36
C VAL A 14 -42.87 -2.40 26.00
N GLY A 15 -43.28 -1.29 25.38
CA GLY A 15 -42.70 -0.79 24.13
C GLY A 15 -41.21 -0.48 24.25
N LEU A 16 -40.78 0.15 25.35
CA LEU A 16 -39.38 0.45 25.60
C LEU A 16 -38.55 -0.83 25.82
N VAL A 17 -39.07 -1.80 26.56
CA VAL A 17 -38.41 -3.10 26.77
C VAL A 17 -38.27 -3.87 25.46
N LEU A 18 -39.33 -3.94 24.65
CA LEU A 18 -39.29 -4.56 23.33
C LEU A 18 -38.32 -3.85 22.39
N GLY A 19 -38.29 -2.51 22.41
CA GLY A 19 -37.35 -1.71 21.64
C GLY A 19 -35.89 -1.95 22.04
N VAL A 20 -35.59 -2.02 23.34
CA VAL A 20 -34.25 -2.36 23.84
C VAL A 20 -33.88 -3.78 23.44
N LEU A 21 -34.79 -4.75 23.57
CA LEU A 21 -34.54 -6.13 23.18
C LEU A 21 -34.25 -6.26 21.68
N ALA A 22 -35.02 -5.56 20.84
CA ALA A 22 -34.78 -5.48 19.40
C ALA A 22 -33.41 -4.86 19.08
N LEU A 23 -33.03 -3.78 19.78
CA LEU A 23 -31.71 -3.15 19.60
C LEU A 23 -30.57 -4.08 20.03
N VAL A 24 -30.74 -4.84 21.11
CA VAL A 24 -29.75 -5.84 21.56
C VAL A 24 -29.59 -6.93 20.52
N VAL A 25 -30.69 -7.52 20.04
CA VAL A 25 -30.65 -8.55 18.99
C VAL A 25 -30.00 -8.01 17.72
N TYR A 26 -30.36 -6.79 17.30
CA TYR A 26 -29.74 -6.15 16.15
C TYR A 26 -28.23 -5.89 16.35
N SER A 27 -27.83 -5.45 17.54
CA SER A 27 -26.41 -5.25 17.88
C SER A 27 -25.64 -6.56 17.87
N MET A 28 -26.22 -7.66 18.36
CA MET A 28 -25.61 -9.00 18.29
C MET A 28 -25.42 -9.48 16.85
N GLN A 29 -26.38 -9.21 15.96
CA GLN A 29 -26.23 -9.51 14.54
C GLN A 29 -25.10 -8.70 13.90
N LEU A 30 -25.01 -7.39 14.20
CA LEU A 30 -23.91 -6.56 13.72
C LEU A 30 -22.56 -6.99 14.29
N ASP A 31 -22.54 -7.41 15.55
CA ASP A 31 -21.35 -7.88 16.24
C ASP A 31 -20.77 -9.14 15.58
N GLU A 32 -21.63 -10.09 15.21
CA GLU A 32 -21.22 -11.29 14.47
C GLU A 32 -20.66 -10.93 13.09
N ILE A 33 -21.29 -9.98 12.38
CA ILE A 33 -20.80 -9.47 11.09
C ILE A 33 -19.42 -8.82 11.25
N VAL A 34 -19.27 -7.93 12.25
CA VAL A 34 -18.02 -7.23 12.53
C VAL A 34 -16.91 -8.24 12.77
N ARG A 35 -17.08 -9.20 13.69
CA ARG A 35 -16.02 -10.16 14.02
C ARG A 35 -15.64 -11.04 12.83
N LYS A 36 -16.62 -11.68 12.19
CA LYS A 36 -16.35 -12.61 11.07
C LYS A 36 -15.65 -11.94 9.90
N GLN A 37 -16.13 -10.76 9.50
CA GLN A 37 -15.59 -10.09 8.33
C GLN A 37 -14.31 -9.30 8.64
N PHE A 38 -14.12 -8.79 9.87
CA PHE A 38 -12.84 -8.19 10.27
C PHE A 38 -11.71 -9.22 10.27
N GLU A 39 -11.91 -10.37 10.93
CA GLU A 39 -10.88 -11.42 11.03
C GLU A 39 -10.51 -11.96 9.65
N GLY A 40 -11.50 -12.30 8.82
CA GLY A 40 -11.24 -12.85 7.49
C GLY A 40 -10.48 -11.89 6.56
N ARG A 41 -10.77 -10.58 6.61
CA ARG A 41 -10.15 -9.59 5.71
C ARG A 41 -8.86 -8.98 6.25
N ARG A 42 -8.67 -8.89 7.58
CA ARG A 42 -7.45 -8.35 8.20
C ARG A 42 -6.22 -9.23 7.95
N TRP A 43 -6.42 -10.56 7.87
CA TRP A 43 -5.33 -11.54 7.88
C TRP A 43 -5.07 -12.23 6.54
N ALA A 44 -5.81 -11.90 5.47
CA ALA A 44 -5.60 -12.48 4.15
C ALA A 44 -4.35 -11.87 3.47
N LEU A 45 -3.17 -12.38 3.82
CA LEU A 45 -1.90 -11.98 3.22
C LEU A 45 -1.72 -12.72 1.88
N PRO A 46 -1.64 -12.01 0.74
CA PRO A 46 -1.38 -12.67 -0.53
C PRO A 46 0.02 -13.29 -0.51
N ALA A 47 0.18 -14.47 -1.10
CA ALA A 47 1.51 -15.00 -1.33
C ALA A 47 2.25 -14.11 -2.31
N ARG A 48 3.49 -13.76 -1.97
CA ARG A 48 4.36 -12.88 -2.76
C ARG A 48 5.37 -13.72 -3.51
N VAL A 49 5.40 -13.55 -4.82
CA VAL A 49 6.30 -14.28 -5.71
C VAL A 49 7.46 -13.36 -6.09
N PHE A 50 8.66 -13.80 -5.79
CA PHE A 50 9.90 -13.09 -6.05
C PHE A 50 10.72 -13.79 -7.14
N ALA A 51 11.44 -13.00 -7.93
CA ALA A 51 12.50 -13.46 -8.81
C ALA A 51 13.66 -14.07 -7.99
N ARG A 52 14.70 -14.54 -8.68
CA ARG A 52 15.93 -14.95 -8.00
C ARG A 52 16.47 -13.81 -7.12
N PRO A 53 16.99 -14.09 -5.91
CA PRO A 53 17.83 -13.14 -5.20
C PRO A 53 19.01 -12.73 -6.08
N LEU A 54 19.30 -11.43 -6.14
CA LEU A 54 20.52 -10.94 -6.79
C LEU A 54 21.65 -11.02 -5.77
N GLU A 55 22.48 -12.04 -5.90
CA GLU A 55 23.73 -12.13 -5.16
C GLU A 55 24.80 -11.32 -5.88
N LEU A 56 25.57 -10.55 -5.13
CA LEU A 56 26.74 -9.80 -5.60
C LEU A 56 27.97 -10.39 -4.92
N PHE A 57 28.96 -10.79 -5.71
CA PHE A 57 30.24 -11.27 -5.20
C PHE A 57 31.36 -11.05 -6.22
N ASN A 58 32.61 -11.03 -5.75
CA ASN A 58 33.76 -10.80 -6.62
C ASN A 58 33.92 -11.95 -7.65
N GLY A 59 34.12 -11.60 -8.92
CA GLY A 59 34.28 -12.55 -10.03
C GLY A 59 32.97 -12.95 -10.73
N GLN A 60 31.81 -12.57 -10.18
CA GLN A 60 30.50 -12.82 -10.79
C GLN A 60 30.40 -12.19 -12.17
N GLN A 61 29.80 -12.90 -13.13
CA GLN A 61 29.48 -12.35 -14.44
C GLN A 61 28.24 -11.47 -14.36
N LEU A 62 28.45 -10.16 -14.52
CA LEU A 62 27.40 -9.14 -14.41
C LEU A 62 27.81 -7.91 -15.23
N TYR A 63 26.90 -7.41 -16.06
CA TYR A 63 27.09 -6.16 -16.80
C TYR A 63 26.48 -5.00 -16.01
N ALA A 64 27.12 -3.83 -16.08
CA ALA A 64 26.67 -2.64 -15.35
C ALA A 64 25.24 -2.23 -15.75
N ASP A 65 24.87 -2.37 -17.03
CA ASP A 65 23.51 -2.06 -17.49
C ASP A 65 22.47 -3.05 -16.94
N HIS A 66 22.83 -4.32 -16.77
CA HIS A 66 21.95 -5.32 -16.17
C HIS A 66 21.75 -5.03 -14.68
N LEU A 67 22.82 -4.68 -13.95
CA LEU A 67 22.71 -4.26 -12.55
C LEU A 67 21.81 -3.02 -12.42
N GLU A 68 22.00 -2.01 -13.27
CA GLU A 68 21.15 -0.82 -13.24
C GLU A 68 19.68 -1.15 -13.57
N GLN A 69 19.44 -2.11 -14.47
CA GLN A 69 18.10 -2.56 -14.81
C GLN A 69 17.43 -3.32 -13.65
N GLU A 70 18.15 -4.19 -12.93
CA GLU A 70 17.61 -4.86 -11.73
C GLU A 70 17.28 -3.84 -10.63
N LEU A 71 18.16 -2.86 -10.40
CA LEU A 71 17.89 -1.76 -9.46
C LEU A 71 16.63 -0.96 -9.86
N LYS A 72 16.42 -0.71 -11.15
CA LYS A 72 15.20 -0.06 -11.65
C LYS A 72 13.95 -0.92 -11.43
N LEU A 73 14.02 -2.23 -11.60
CA LEU A 73 12.91 -3.15 -11.31
C LEU A 73 12.56 -3.18 -9.82
N LEU A 74 13.55 -2.98 -8.96
CA LEU A 74 13.39 -2.80 -7.52
C LEU A 74 12.98 -1.37 -7.13
N SER A 75 12.69 -0.51 -8.11
CA SER A 75 12.35 0.90 -7.90
C SER A 75 13.38 1.67 -7.07
N TYR A 76 14.67 1.39 -7.29
CA TYR A 76 15.74 2.24 -6.79
C TYR A 76 15.80 3.54 -7.60
N VAL A 77 16.05 4.65 -6.89
CA VAL A 77 16.14 5.98 -7.48
C VAL A 77 17.60 6.31 -7.78
N LYS A 78 17.88 6.66 -9.03
CA LYS A 78 19.19 7.19 -9.41
C LYS A 78 19.34 8.61 -8.88
N VAL A 79 20.46 8.88 -8.22
CA VAL A 79 20.83 10.20 -7.72
C VAL A 79 22.11 10.70 -8.38
N ASP A 80 22.30 12.02 -8.45
CA ASP A 80 23.48 12.65 -9.07
C ASP A 80 24.71 12.70 -8.17
N LYS A 81 24.54 12.39 -6.88
CA LYS A 81 25.58 12.42 -5.84
C LYS A 81 25.55 11.12 -5.03
N ALA A 82 26.47 10.97 -4.08
CA ALA A 82 26.50 9.82 -3.19
C ALA A 82 25.12 9.63 -2.51
N PRO A 83 24.52 8.43 -2.61
CA PRO A 83 23.20 8.14 -2.04
C PRO A 83 23.26 8.15 -0.51
N THR A 84 22.22 8.71 0.10
CA THR A 84 22.12 8.85 1.56
C THR A 84 20.91 8.13 2.16
N GLU A 85 19.89 7.84 1.34
CA GLU A 85 18.68 7.14 1.76
C GLU A 85 18.64 5.74 1.15
N THR A 86 17.98 4.80 1.82
CA THR A 86 17.73 3.46 1.27
C THR A 86 16.93 3.53 -0.03
N GLY A 87 17.18 2.58 -0.93
CA GLY A 87 16.54 2.58 -2.23
C GLY A 87 17.09 3.62 -3.19
N GLN A 88 18.29 4.16 -2.94
CA GLN A 88 18.98 5.08 -3.85
C GLN A 88 20.28 4.45 -4.37
N TYR A 89 20.66 4.84 -5.58
CA TYR A 89 21.96 4.50 -6.14
C TYR A 89 22.56 5.66 -6.94
N TYR A 90 23.89 5.71 -6.95
CA TYR A 90 24.69 6.52 -7.83
C TYR A 90 25.48 5.60 -8.76
N ARG A 91 25.55 5.96 -10.05
CA ARG A 91 26.30 5.21 -11.06
C ARG A 91 27.22 6.15 -11.85
N LYS A 92 28.50 5.81 -11.93
CA LYS A 92 29.50 6.45 -12.81
C LYS A 92 30.22 5.38 -13.63
N GLY A 93 29.78 5.20 -14.88
CA GLY A 93 30.29 4.11 -15.73
C GLY A 93 29.98 2.75 -15.10
N ASP A 94 31.03 2.01 -14.74
CA ASP A 94 30.96 0.68 -14.12
C ASP A 94 31.10 0.72 -12.58
N GLU A 95 31.11 1.91 -11.98
CA GLU A 95 31.11 2.09 -10.53
C GLU A 95 29.71 2.44 -10.01
N PHE A 96 29.29 1.72 -8.98
CA PHE A 96 28.02 1.91 -8.29
C PHE A 96 28.26 2.20 -6.82
N GLN A 97 27.49 3.14 -6.29
CA GLN A 97 27.23 3.26 -4.86
C GLN A 97 25.75 3.02 -4.64
N ILE A 98 25.39 2.10 -3.74
CA ILE A 98 24.00 1.67 -3.55
C ILE A 98 23.72 1.67 -2.05
N VAL A 99 22.63 2.31 -1.62
CA VAL A 99 22.12 2.16 -0.26
C VAL A 99 20.96 1.19 -0.32
N THR A 100 21.23 -0.05 0.09
CA THR A 100 20.23 -1.13 0.08
C THR A 100 19.18 -0.94 1.16
N ARG A 101 18.00 -1.50 0.94
CA ARG A 101 16.85 -1.44 1.84
C ARG A 101 16.83 -2.57 2.87
N GLY A 102 17.66 -3.60 2.68
CA GLY A 102 17.65 -4.82 3.47
C GLY A 102 16.39 -5.66 3.21
N PHE A 103 16.49 -6.95 3.52
CA PHE A 103 15.41 -7.91 3.29
C PHE A 103 15.48 -9.09 4.25
N GLN A 104 14.30 -9.54 4.71
CA GLN A 104 14.18 -10.76 5.49
C GLN A 104 14.03 -11.94 4.53
N PHE A 105 15.11 -12.71 4.35
CA PHE A 105 15.06 -14.00 3.67
C PHE A 105 14.57 -15.08 4.63
N ALA A 106 14.30 -16.26 4.08
CA ALA A 106 13.85 -17.41 4.88
C ALA A 106 14.94 -17.93 5.82
N ASP A 107 16.20 -17.80 5.42
CA ASP A 107 17.39 -18.29 6.10
C ASP A 107 18.11 -17.23 6.95
N ASP A 108 18.03 -15.96 6.55
CA ASP A 108 18.75 -14.87 7.22
C ASP A 108 18.09 -13.49 7.00
N MET A 109 18.50 -12.50 7.78
CA MET A 109 18.15 -11.10 7.60
C MET A 109 19.31 -10.31 7.00
N GLU A 110 19.11 -9.76 5.81
CA GLU A 110 20.06 -8.80 5.24
C GLU A 110 19.73 -7.38 5.73
N PRO A 111 20.59 -6.74 6.54
CA PRO A 111 20.36 -5.37 6.99
C PRO A 111 20.57 -4.35 5.86
N PRO A 112 19.87 -3.20 5.92
CA PRO A 112 20.14 -2.07 5.04
C PRO A 112 21.60 -1.60 5.20
N ARG A 113 22.31 -1.44 4.09
CA ARG A 113 23.72 -1.02 4.09
C ARG A 113 24.11 -0.26 2.83
N SER A 114 25.10 0.63 2.98
CA SER A 114 25.71 1.37 1.87
C SER A 114 26.90 0.61 1.32
N ILE A 115 26.83 0.22 0.05
CA ILE A 115 27.84 -0.57 -0.64
C ILE A 115 28.40 0.15 -1.86
N LYS A 116 29.60 -0.26 -2.24
CA LYS A 116 30.27 0.09 -3.48
C LYS A 116 30.50 -1.17 -4.30
N VAL A 117 30.07 -1.13 -5.55
CA VAL A 117 30.26 -2.22 -6.51
C VAL A 117 31.05 -1.66 -7.69
N SER A 118 32.17 -2.28 -7.99
CA SER A 118 32.94 -1.98 -9.19
C SER A 118 32.83 -3.14 -10.15
N LEU A 119 32.53 -2.84 -11.40
CA LEU A 119 32.51 -3.80 -12.48
C LEU A 119 33.62 -3.47 -13.49
N ALA A 120 34.11 -4.49 -14.18
CA ALA A 120 34.97 -4.32 -15.34
C ALA A 120 34.85 -5.54 -16.26
N ARG A 121 34.77 -5.29 -17.58
CA ARG A 121 34.71 -6.36 -18.60
C ARG A 121 33.59 -7.40 -18.34
N GLY A 122 32.41 -6.93 -17.90
CA GLY A 122 31.25 -7.79 -17.63
C GLY A 122 31.38 -8.68 -16.40
N LYS A 123 32.25 -8.30 -15.44
CA LYS A 123 32.38 -8.98 -14.16
C LYS A 123 32.42 -7.99 -13.00
N VAL A 124 31.93 -8.41 -11.83
CA VAL A 124 32.16 -7.72 -10.57
C VAL A 124 33.62 -7.89 -10.17
N THR A 125 34.34 -6.79 -9.98
CA THR A 125 35.76 -6.78 -9.58
C THR A 125 35.98 -6.41 -8.13
N SER A 126 35.04 -5.68 -7.54
CA SER A 126 35.09 -5.29 -6.14
C SER A 126 33.68 -5.14 -5.58
N LEU A 127 33.50 -5.61 -4.35
CA LEU A 127 32.33 -5.40 -3.53
C LEU A 127 32.80 -5.02 -2.12
N ALA A 128 32.39 -3.83 -1.67
CA ALA A 128 32.79 -3.32 -0.36
C ALA A 128 31.68 -2.49 0.28
N LEU A 129 31.70 -2.38 1.60
CA LEU A 129 30.95 -1.39 2.34
C LEU A 129 31.48 0.04 2.05
N ALA A 130 30.68 1.05 2.37
CA ALA A 130 31.07 2.45 2.21
C ALA A 130 32.36 2.82 2.97
N ASN A 131 32.65 2.14 4.08
CA ASN A 131 33.88 2.26 4.88
C ASN A 131 35.10 1.55 4.28
N LYS A 132 34.97 0.97 3.06
CA LYS A 132 35.99 0.21 2.31
C LYS A 132 36.28 -1.21 2.83
N GLU A 133 35.51 -1.70 3.79
CA GLU A 133 35.58 -3.11 4.19
C GLU A 133 35.03 -4.00 3.07
N ALA A 134 35.83 -5.00 2.65
CA ALA A 134 35.42 -5.91 1.57
C ALA A 134 34.31 -6.84 2.04
N LEU A 135 33.30 -7.06 1.19
CA LEU A 135 32.26 -8.04 1.43
C LEU A 135 32.48 -9.25 0.52
N PRO A 136 32.46 -10.48 1.07
CA PRO A 136 32.63 -11.69 0.25
C PRO A 136 31.42 -11.90 -0.67
N VAL A 137 30.21 -11.71 -0.12
CA VAL A 137 28.94 -11.81 -0.83
C VAL A 137 27.94 -10.84 -0.21
N MET A 138 26.97 -10.41 -0.99
CA MET A 138 25.80 -9.69 -0.51
C MET A 138 24.57 -10.05 -1.33
N ARG A 139 23.43 -10.22 -0.68
CA ARG A 139 22.13 -10.37 -1.36
C ARG A 139 21.41 -9.02 -1.42
N VAL A 140 21.08 -8.58 -2.63
CA VAL A 140 20.14 -7.49 -2.87
C VAL A 140 18.73 -8.06 -2.77
N GLU A 141 17.75 -7.21 -2.42
CA GLU A 141 16.37 -7.65 -2.30
C GLU A 141 15.87 -8.21 -3.63
N PRO A 142 15.12 -9.32 -3.64
CA PRO A 142 14.67 -9.90 -4.89
C PRO A 142 13.51 -9.10 -5.49
N VAL A 143 13.44 -9.07 -6.82
CA VAL A 143 12.36 -8.38 -7.55
C VAL A 143 11.03 -9.08 -7.27
N LEU A 144 10.03 -8.33 -6.81
CA LEU A 144 8.66 -8.85 -6.71
C LEU A 144 8.10 -9.02 -8.14
N ILE A 145 7.88 -10.27 -8.53
CA ILE A 145 7.36 -10.58 -9.87
C ILE A 145 5.83 -10.61 -9.88
N GLY A 146 5.19 -10.90 -8.76
CA GLY A 146 3.73 -10.79 -8.62
C GLY A 146 3.21 -11.35 -7.31
N ASN A 147 1.88 -11.38 -7.19
CA ASN A 147 1.19 -11.85 -5.99
C ASN A 147 0.09 -12.84 -6.37
N PHE A 148 -0.18 -13.81 -5.51
CA PHE A 148 -1.38 -14.64 -5.58
C PHE A 148 -2.43 -14.09 -4.61
N TYR A 149 -3.48 -13.48 -5.16
CA TYR A 149 -4.52 -12.85 -4.37
C TYR A 149 -5.63 -13.83 -3.96
N PRO A 150 -6.18 -13.71 -2.75
CA PRO A 150 -7.39 -14.40 -2.34
C PRO A 150 -8.61 -13.87 -3.10
N SER A 151 -8.96 -14.53 -4.21
CA SER A 151 -10.29 -14.56 -4.87
C SER A 151 -11.02 -13.24 -5.20
N GLN A 152 -10.41 -12.06 -5.03
CA GLN A 152 -10.91 -10.79 -5.53
C GLN A 152 -9.73 -10.05 -6.17
N ASN A 153 -9.94 -9.43 -7.34
CA ASN A 153 -8.92 -8.67 -8.09
C ASN A 153 -8.52 -7.37 -7.37
N GLU A 154 -8.24 -7.44 -6.07
CA GLU A 154 -7.78 -6.35 -5.26
C GLU A 154 -6.29 -6.53 -5.02
N ASP A 155 -5.49 -5.73 -5.72
CA ASP A 155 -4.07 -5.63 -5.39
C ASP A 155 -3.95 -5.08 -3.96
N ARG A 156 -3.20 -5.77 -3.12
CA ARG A 156 -2.89 -5.33 -1.74
C ARG A 156 -1.39 -5.40 -1.52
N VAL A 157 -0.83 -4.30 -0.99
CA VAL A 157 0.51 -4.28 -0.41
C VAL A 157 0.32 -3.97 1.06
N LEU A 158 0.22 -5.05 1.85
CA LEU A 158 -0.06 -4.93 3.27
C LEU A 158 1.13 -4.34 4.02
N VAL A 159 0.84 -3.36 4.87
CA VAL A 159 1.81 -2.69 5.73
C VAL A 159 1.47 -2.99 7.18
N ARG A 160 2.46 -3.42 7.95
CA ARG A 160 2.30 -3.54 9.40
C ARG A 160 2.57 -2.20 10.03
N ILE A 161 1.88 -1.88 11.11
CA ILE A 161 2.03 -0.58 11.78
C ILE A 161 3.49 -0.30 12.20
N LYS A 162 4.22 -1.36 12.59
CA LYS A 162 5.64 -1.30 12.96
C LYS A 162 6.61 -1.02 11.79
N ASP A 163 6.17 -1.30 10.56
CA ASP A 163 6.98 -1.16 9.35
C ASP A 163 6.71 0.21 8.65
N VAL A 164 5.86 1.04 9.25
CA VAL A 164 5.43 2.35 8.74
C VAL A 164 6.13 3.48 9.51
N SER A 165 6.49 4.55 8.80
CA SER A 165 7.11 5.73 9.44
C SER A 165 6.19 6.39 10.47
N PRO A 166 6.69 6.78 11.65
CA PRO A 166 5.93 7.56 12.64
C PRO A 166 5.30 8.83 12.05
N LEU A 167 5.93 9.40 11.02
CA LEU A 167 5.42 10.55 10.30
C LEU A 167 4.05 10.29 9.65
N LEU A 168 3.83 9.10 9.09
CA LEU A 168 2.54 8.72 8.51
C LEU A 168 1.49 8.55 9.61
N ILE A 169 1.84 7.84 10.69
CA ILE A 169 0.93 7.58 11.80
C ILE A 169 0.49 8.89 12.45
N ASN A 170 1.44 9.70 12.90
CA ASN A 170 1.16 10.95 13.58
C ASN A 170 0.47 11.96 12.66
N GLY A 171 0.88 12.04 11.39
CA GLY A 171 0.22 12.91 10.41
C GLY A 171 -1.22 12.50 10.12
N LEU A 172 -1.49 11.19 9.98
CA LEU A 172 -2.83 10.68 9.77
C LEU A 172 -3.74 10.97 10.96
N LEU A 173 -3.26 10.71 12.18
CA LEU A 173 -4.00 11.00 13.40
C LEU A 173 -4.27 12.50 13.54
N ALA A 174 -3.27 13.36 13.32
CA ALA A 174 -3.44 14.81 13.39
C ALA A 174 -4.54 15.35 12.46
N VAL A 175 -4.67 14.75 11.26
CA VAL A 175 -5.59 15.23 10.23
C VAL A 175 -6.97 14.60 10.32
N GLU A 176 -7.04 13.28 10.52
CA GLU A 176 -8.28 12.52 10.44
C GLU A 176 -8.92 12.31 11.82
N ASP A 177 -8.13 12.10 12.88
CA ASP A 177 -8.66 11.76 14.20
C ASP A 177 -7.68 12.03 15.36
N LYS A 178 -7.53 13.30 15.74
CA LYS A 178 -6.54 13.74 16.75
C LYS A 178 -6.67 13.03 18.10
N LYS A 179 -7.90 12.64 18.47
CA LYS A 179 -8.21 12.01 19.76
C LYS A 179 -8.45 10.51 19.61
N PHE A 180 -7.92 9.89 18.55
CA PHE A 180 -8.14 8.49 18.24
C PHE A 180 -7.95 7.56 19.43
N TYR A 181 -6.91 7.74 20.24
CA TYR A 181 -6.65 6.89 21.40
C TYR A 181 -7.52 7.19 22.64
N GLU A 182 -8.27 8.30 22.65
CA GLU A 182 -9.07 8.73 23.81
C GLU A 182 -10.54 8.26 23.75
N HIS A 183 -11.09 8.03 22.55
CA HIS A 183 -12.50 7.68 22.38
C HIS A 183 -12.71 6.21 22.02
N GLN A 184 -13.94 5.72 22.15
CA GLN A 184 -14.34 4.36 21.79
C GLN A 184 -15.20 4.37 20.52
N GLY A 185 -14.56 4.34 19.34
CA GLY A 185 -15.22 4.21 18.04
C GLY A 185 -15.87 5.48 17.51
N VAL A 186 -16.52 6.26 18.35
CA VAL A 186 -17.14 7.55 18.00
C VAL A 186 -16.62 8.67 18.87
N ASN A 187 -16.55 9.88 18.31
CA ASN A 187 -16.07 11.07 19.03
C ASN A 187 -17.17 12.13 19.11
N PRO A 188 -17.99 12.16 20.19
CA PRO A 188 -19.09 13.11 20.34
C PRO A 188 -18.64 14.57 20.28
N MET A 189 -17.45 14.87 20.83
CA MET A 189 -16.88 16.21 20.81
C MET A 189 -16.49 16.65 19.39
N ALA A 190 -15.97 15.74 18.56
CA ALA A 190 -15.67 16.01 17.16
C ALA A 190 -16.96 16.22 16.36
N ILE A 191 -18.00 15.43 16.61
CA ILE A 191 -19.32 15.58 15.97
C ILE A 191 -19.93 16.94 16.31
N ALA A 192 -19.97 17.30 17.60
CA ALA A 192 -20.51 18.59 18.05
C ALA A 192 -19.74 19.77 17.44
N ARG A 193 -18.39 19.70 17.44
CA ARG A 193 -17.54 20.72 16.82
C ARG A 193 -17.81 20.86 15.33
N ALA A 194 -17.85 19.75 14.59
CA ALA A 194 -18.12 19.74 13.16
C ALA A 194 -19.51 20.33 12.85
N MET A 195 -20.52 20.01 13.67
CA MET A 195 -21.87 20.57 13.52
C MET A 195 -21.85 22.10 13.66
N VAL A 196 -21.21 22.64 14.70
CA VAL A 196 -21.12 24.09 14.92
C VAL A 196 -20.36 24.78 13.78
N THR A 197 -19.22 24.22 13.34
CA THR A 197 -18.42 24.78 12.23
C THR A 197 -19.22 24.79 10.93
N ASN A 198 -19.91 23.69 10.60
CA ASN A 198 -20.67 23.57 9.36
C ASN A 198 -21.91 24.48 9.35
N LEU A 199 -22.58 24.65 10.49
CA LEU A 199 -23.70 25.61 10.63
C LEU A 199 -23.24 27.05 10.40
N LYS A 200 -22.08 27.44 10.95
CA LYS A 200 -21.50 28.78 10.73
C LYS A 200 -21.09 29.02 9.28
N ALA A 201 -20.61 27.97 8.59
CA ALA A 201 -20.12 28.08 7.21
C ALA A 201 -21.22 27.92 6.15
N GLY A 202 -22.44 27.48 6.53
CA GLY A 202 -23.53 27.21 5.58
C GLY A 202 -23.30 26.00 4.68
N GLN A 203 -22.19 25.27 4.85
CA GLN A 203 -21.81 24.10 4.07
C GLN A 203 -20.95 23.14 4.91
N THR A 204 -20.78 21.89 4.46
CA THR A 204 -19.91 20.93 5.15
C THR A 204 -18.43 21.28 4.91
N VAL A 205 -17.79 21.86 5.91
CA VAL A 205 -16.36 22.23 5.89
C VAL A 205 -15.52 21.25 6.69
N GLN A 206 -16.04 20.77 7.83
CA GLN A 206 -15.35 19.87 8.75
C GLN A 206 -16.10 18.53 8.89
N GLY A 207 -15.35 17.43 8.87
CA GLY A 207 -15.87 16.09 9.15
C GLY A 207 -15.82 15.79 10.65
N GLY A 208 -16.84 15.08 11.16
CA GLY A 208 -16.88 14.58 12.53
C GLY A 208 -16.71 13.06 12.65
N SER A 209 -16.25 12.39 11.58
CA SER A 209 -16.12 10.92 11.57
C SER A 209 -14.74 10.50 12.07
N THR A 210 -14.68 9.47 12.90
CA THR A 210 -13.42 8.89 13.42
C THR A 210 -12.78 7.95 12.40
N ILE A 211 -11.51 7.58 12.62
CA ILE A 211 -10.83 6.55 11.82
C ILE A 211 -11.61 5.23 11.82
N THR A 212 -12.11 4.82 12.99
CA THR A 212 -12.89 3.57 13.14
C THR A 212 -14.20 3.62 12.37
N GLN A 213 -14.89 4.76 12.37
CA GLN A 213 -16.08 4.97 11.55
C GLN A 213 -15.78 4.90 10.05
N GLN A 214 -14.68 5.51 9.62
CA GLN A 214 -14.24 5.44 8.22
C GLN A 214 -13.87 4.01 7.82
N LEU A 215 -13.21 3.26 8.70
CA LEU A 215 -12.88 1.86 8.51
C LEU A 215 -14.14 1.02 8.32
N VAL A 216 -15.11 1.16 9.24
CA VAL A 216 -16.39 0.43 9.18
C VAL A 216 -17.14 0.74 7.89
N LYS A 217 -17.19 2.01 7.49
CA LYS A 217 -17.82 2.42 6.24
C LYS A 217 -17.22 1.70 5.03
N ASN A 218 -15.90 1.57 4.98
CA ASN A 218 -15.21 0.93 3.86
C ASN A 218 -15.29 -0.61 3.89
N PHE A 219 -15.28 -1.23 5.08
CA PHE A 219 -15.33 -2.68 5.22
C PHE A 219 -16.73 -3.26 5.02
N TYR A 220 -17.76 -2.66 5.63
CA TYR A 220 -19.04 -3.34 5.85
C TYR A 220 -20.24 -2.69 5.17
N LEU A 221 -20.13 -1.42 4.76
CA LEU A 221 -21.27 -0.62 4.33
C LEU A 221 -21.16 -0.25 2.86
N THR A 222 -22.31 0.03 2.25
CA THR A 222 -22.39 0.55 0.88
C THR A 222 -22.23 2.07 0.88
N ASN A 223 -21.97 2.65 -0.29
CA ASN A 223 -21.78 4.09 -0.47
C ASN A 223 -23.08 4.93 -0.43
N GLU A 224 -24.19 4.36 0.03
CA GLU A 224 -25.47 5.08 0.16
C GLU A 224 -25.35 6.26 1.15
N ARG A 225 -26.14 7.33 0.96
CA ARG A 225 -26.12 8.49 1.88
C ARG A 225 -27.43 8.56 2.66
N SER A 226 -27.50 7.84 3.78
CA SER A 226 -28.66 7.86 4.69
C SER A 226 -28.24 8.04 6.15
N TRP A 227 -29.13 8.61 6.97
CA TRP A 227 -28.95 8.72 8.42
C TRP A 227 -28.94 7.36 9.10
N GLU A 228 -29.74 6.42 8.60
CA GLU A 228 -29.76 5.03 9.07
C GLU A 228 -28.40 4.36 8.89
N ARG A 229 -27.78 4.49 7.71
CA ARG A 229 -26.41 4.00 7.48
C ARG A 229 -25.43 4.65 8.46
N LYS A 230 -25.56 5.95 8.73
CA LYS A 230 -24.64 6.65 9.63
C LYS A 230 -24.78 6.18 11.09
N LEU A 231 -25.99 5.86 11.53
CA LEU A 231 -26.22 5.26 12.84
C LEU A 231 -25.65 3.84 12.92
N LYS A 232 -25.86 3.03 11.86
CA LYS A 232 -25.27 1.70 11.74
C LYS A 232 -23.74 1.75 11.79
N GLU A 233 -23.12 2.71 11.09
CA GLU A 233 -21.67 2.96 11.11
C GLU A 233 -21.16 3.27 12.52
N ALA A 234 -21.87 4.13 13.27
CA ALA A 234 -21.51 4.46 14.64
C ALA A 234 -21.58 3.24 15.58
N LEU A 235 -22.66 2.44 15.48
CA LEU A 235 -22.83 1.23 16.29
C LEU A 235 -21.78 0.16 15.96
N MET A 236 -21.52 -0.09 14.68
CA MET A 236 -20.47 -1.03 14.26
C MET A 236 -19.07 -0.55 14.65
N ALA A 237 -18.80 0.76 14.66
CA ALA A 237 -17.52 1.31 15.12
C ALA A 237 -17.33 1.06 16.62
N LEU A 238 -18.38 1.23 17.44
CA LEU A 238 -18.34 0.88 18.86
C LEU A 238 -18.04 -0.61 19.04
N LEU A 239 -18.78 -1.48 18.35
CA LEU A 239 -18.58 -2.94 18.42
C LEU A 239 -17.16 -3.35 18.00
N LEU A 240 -16.60 -2.72 16.95
CA LEU A 240 -15.25 -3.00 16.50
C LEU A 240 -14.20 -2.67 17.58
N GLU A 241 -14.34 -1.54 18.27
CA GLU A 241 -13.39 -1.17 19.34
C GLU A 241 -13.58 -1.94 20.65
N LEU A 242 -14.71 -2.62 20.84
CA LEU A 242 -14.89 -3.53 21.97
C LEU A 242 -14.06 -4.81 21.81
N HIS A 243 -13.81 -5.25 20.58
CA HIS A 243 -13.11 -6.51 20.29
C HIS A 243 -11.65 -6.33 19.89
N TYR A 244 -11.32 -5.22 19.24
CA TYR A 244 -9.98 -5.00 18.69
C TYR A 244 -9.34 -3.75 19.26
N ASN A 245 -8.03 -3.84 19.49
CA ASN A 245 -7.30 -2.72 20.04
C ASN A 245 -7.03 -1.63 18.97
N LYS A 246 -6.66 -0.44 19.44
CA LYS A 246 -6.41 0.73 18.58
C LYS A 246 -5.32 0.50 17.52
N GLN A 247 -4.29 -0.29 17.83
CA GLN A 247 -3.23 -0.58 16.88
C GLN A 247 -3.74 -1.48 15.76
N GLU A 248 -4.56 -2.48 16.09
CA GLU A 248 -5.17 -3.39 15.11
C GLU A 248 -6.12 -2.64 14.17
N ILE A 249 -6.94 -1.74 14.71
CA ILE A 249 -7.85 -0.89 13.94
C ILE A 249 -7.08 0.04 13.02
N LEU A 250 -6.04 0.68 13.53
CA LEU A 250 -5.22 1.61 12.74
C LEU A 250 -4.47 0.87 11.63
N GLU A 251 -3.92 -0.31 11.91
CA GLU A 251 -3.27 -1.16 10.92
C GLU A 251 -4.25 -1.60 9.83
N ALA A 252 -5.46 -2.04 10.20
CA ALA A 252 -6.50 -2.38 9.23
C ALA A 252 -6.90 -1.16 8.37
N TYR A 253 -7.00 0.02 8.99
CA TYR A 253 -7.28 1.27 8.27
C TYR A 253 -6.20 1.63 7.26
N LEU A 254 -4.92 1.52 7.65
CA LEU A 254 -3.80 1.79 6.75
C LEU A 254 -3.81 0.89 5.52
N ASN A 255 -4.43 -0.29 5.60
CA ASN A 255 -4.46 -1.28 4.53
C ASN A 255 -5.74 -1.27 3.69
N GLU A 256 -6.85 -0.74 4.20
CA GLU A 256 -8.14 -0.79 3.49
C GLU A 256 -8.58 0.54 2.89
N ILE A 257 -8.13 1.67 3.45
CA ILE A 257 -8.58 2.99 3.00
C ILE A 257 -8.40 3.16 1.49
N TYR A 258 -9.48 3.53 0.80
CA TYR A 258 -9.46 3.77 -0.63
C TYR A 258 -8.71 5.07 -0.95
N LEU A 259 -7.63 4.96 -1.72
CA LEU A 259 -6.71 6.06 -2.00
C LEU A 259 -6.59 6.39 -3.49
N GLY A 260 -7.19 5.60 -4.39
CA GLY A 260 -7.16 5.90 -5.82
C GLY A 260 -7.83 4.85 -6.70
N GLN A 261 -7.89 5.12 -8.00
CA GLN A 261 -8.38 4.21 -9.02
C GLN A 261 -7.38 4.12 -10.18
N ASP A 262 -7.20 2.92 -10.70
CA ASP A 262 -6.46 2.66 -11.93
C ASP A 262 -7.30 1.83 -12.91
N GLY A 263 -8.03 2.49 -13.81
CA GLY A 263 -8.95 1.80 -14.72
C GLY A 263 -10.04 1.08 -13.94
N SER A 264 -10.11 -0.25 -14.07
CA SER A 264 -11.03 -1.11 -13.30
C SER A 264 -10.52 -1.48 -11.91
N ARG A 265 -9.28 -1.14 -11.55
CA ARG A 265 -8.64 -1.53 -10.29
C ARG A 265 -8.74 -0.41 -9.24
N ALA A 266 -9.20 -0.76 -8.05
CA ALA A 266 -9.19 0.15 -6.91
C ALA A 266 -7.86 0.06 -6.14
N ILE A 267 -7.33 1.20 -5.70
CA ILE A 267 -6.08 1.29 -4.94
C ILE A 267 -6.44 1.47 -3.47
N HIS A 268 -6.34 0.38 -2.72
CA HIS A 268 -6.60 0.33 -1.28
C HIS A 268 -5.30 0.26 -0.48
N GLY A 269 -5.26 1.03 0.60
CA GLY A 269 -4.17 1.06 1.55
C GLY A 269 -2.96 1.90 1.14
N PHE A 270 -2.25 2.42 2.14
CA PHE A 270 -1.11 3.31 1.98
C PHE A 270 0.10 2.62 1.33
N GLY A 271 0.28 1.31 1.56
CA GLY A 271 1.36 0.54 0.95
C GLY A 271 1.27 0.51 -0.57
N LEU A 272 0.11 0.13 -1.10
CA LEU A 272 -0.11 0.10 -2.54
C LEU A 272 -0.16 1.51 -3.13
N ALA A 273 -0.79 2.46 -2.43
CA ALA A 273 -0.83 3.85 -2.87
C ALA A 273 0.57 4.47 -3.01
N ALA A 274 1.52 4.14 -2.12
CA ALA A 274 2.91 4.59 -2.22
C ALA A 274 3.58 4.10 -3.52
N GLN A 275 3.41 2.83 -3.85
CA GLN A 275 3.91 2.27 -5.11
C GLN A 275 3.19 2.89 -6.31
N PHE A 276 1.86 2.99 -6.25
CA PHE A 276 1.04 3.51 -7.34
C PHE A 276 1.33 4.96 -7.69
N TYR A 277 1.49 5.83 -6.68
CA TYR A 277 1.73 7.26 -6.90
C TYR A 277 3.20 7.62 -7.01
N PHE A 278 4.10 6.95 -6.28
CA PHE A 278 5.50 7.38 -6.17
C PHE A 278 6.52 6.36 -6.65
N ASN A 279 6.09 5.14 -7.00
CA ASN A 279 6.98 4.01 -7.27
C ASN A 279 8.00 3.79 -6.14
N ARG A 280 7.58 3.95 -4.87
CA ARG A 280 8.44 3.78 -3.70
C ARG A 280 7.68 3.05 -2.59
N PRO A 281 8.39 2.28 -1.75
CA PRO A 281 7.82 1.76 -0.51
C PRO A 281 7.33 2.88 0.41
N ILE A 282 6.24 2.65 1.15
CA ILE A 282 5.64 3.65 2.06
C ILE A 282 6.65 4.22 3.08
N ARG A 283 7.60 3.39 3.54
CA ARG A 283 8.64 3.75 4.51
C ARG A 283 9.68 4.76 3.99
N GLU A 284 9.76 4.93 2.68
CA GLU A 284 10.69 5.85 2.01
C GLU A 284 10.03 7.17 1.58
N LEU A 285 8.72 7.31 1.82
CA LEU A 285 8.01 8.52 1.42
C LEU A 285 8.42 9.70 2.31
N LYS A 286 8.58 10.85 1.66
CA LYS A 286 8.86 12.12 2.32
C LYS A 286 7.58 12.73 2.89
N SER A 287 7.72 13.75 3.74
CA SER A 287 6.60 14.46 4.38
C SER A 287 5.56 14.98 3.38
N ASP A 288 5.99 15.52 2.25
CA ASP A 288 5.10 15.99 1.18
C ASP A 288 4.31 14.86 0.51
N GLN A 289 4.93 13.70 0.31
CA GLN A 289 4.31 12.52 -0.28
C GLN A 289 3.33 11.85 0.69
N ILE A 290 3.72 11.74 1.96
CA ILE A 290 2.84 11.26 3.05
C ILE A 290 1.62 12.16 3.19
N ALA A 291 1.83 13.49 3.21
CA ALA A 291 0.76 14.46 3.30
C ALA A 291 -0.20 14.39 2.10
N LEU A 292 0.32 14.10 0.90
CA LEU A 292 -0.53 13.85 -0.27
C LEU A 292 -1.43 12.62 -0.03
N LEU A 293 -0.86 11.47 0.35
CA LEU A 293 -1.65 10.25 0.57
C LEU A 293 -2.71 10.43 1.68
N ILE A 294 -2.35 11.07 2.80
CA ILE A 294 -3.33 11.42 3.84
C ILE A 294 -4.42 12.32 3.27
N GLY A 295 -4.06 13.30 2.44
CA GLY A 295 -5.00 14.19 1.77
C GLY A 295 -6.01 13.47 0.89
N LEU A 296 -5.60 12.36 0.24
CA LEU A 296 -6.45 11.51 -0.59
C LEU A 296 -7.50 10.74 0.21
N ALA A 297 -7.26 10.42 1.49
CA ALA A 297 -8.23 9.70 2.33
C ALA A 297 -9.58 10.44 2.43
N LYS A 298 -9.57 11.78 2.40
CA LYS A 298 -10.79 12.60 2.38
C LYS A 298 -11.63 12.40 1.11
N GLY A 299 -11.00 12.06 -0.02
CA GLY A 299 -11.68 11.95 -1.30
C GLY A 299 -10.73 11.69 -2.47
N ALA A 300 -10.29 10.44 -2.62
CA ALA A 300 -9.28 10.04 -3.59
C ALA A 300 -9.60 10.42 -5.04
N ALA A 301 -10.86 10.27 -5.46
CA ALA A 301 -11.29 10.62 -6.82
C ALA A 301 -11.31 12.13 -7.08
N PHE A 302 -11.61 12.94 -6.06
CA PHE A 302 -11.70 14.40 -6.17
C PHE A 302 -10.32 15.07 -6.13
N TYR A 303 -9.40 14.49 -5.35
CA TYR A 303 -8.02 14.96 -5.18
C TYR A 303 -7.01 14.14 -5.98
N ASP A 304 -7.43 13.42 -7.01
CA ASP A 304 -6.53 12.62 -7.86
C ASP A 304 -5.40 13.53 -8.41
N PRO A 305 -4.13 13.29 -8.05
CA PRO A 305 -3.03 14.19 -8.38
C PRO A 305 -2.61 14.14 -9.85
N ARG A 306 -3.02 13.11 -10.60
CA ARG A 306 -2.76 13.02 -12.04
C ARG A 306 -3.85 13.73 -12.84
N ARG A 307 -5.09 13.70 -12.36
CA ARG A 307 -6.25 14.33 -13.03
C ARG A 307 -6.46 15.79 -12.61
N PHE A 308 -6.23 16.10 -11.33
CA PHE A 308 -6.51 17.39 -10.71
C PHE A 308 -5.32 17.84 -9.82
N PRO A 309 -4.15 18.09 -10.42
CA PRO A 309 -2.92 18.40 -9.68
C PRO A 309 -3.04 19.62 -8.76
N GLU A 310 -3.76 20.66 -9.19
CA GLU A 310 -3.96 21.88 -8.37
C GLU A 310 -4.73 21.59 -7.08
N ARG A 311 -5.87 20.87 -7.18
CA ARG A 311 -6.67 20.47 -6.01
C ARG A 311 -5.88 19.56 -5.08
N ALA A 312 -5.11 18.65 -5.64
CA ALA A 312 -4.27 17.73 -4.88
C ALA A 312 -3.16 18.48 -4.13
N LEU A 313 -2.54 19.47 -4.78
CA LEU A 313 -1.51 20.33 -4.19
C LEU A 313 -2.06 21.16 -3.04
N GLU A 314 -3.19 21.83 -3.25
CA GLU A 314 -3.88 22.58 -2.20
C GLU A 314 -4.24 21.69 -1.01
N ARG A 315 -4.80 20.51 -1.27
CA ARG A 315 -5.18 19.56 -0.21
C ARG A 315 -3.96 19.05 0.56
N ARG A 316 -2.88 18.70 -0.13
CA ARG A 316 -1.61 18.28 0.49
C ARG A 316 -1.04 19.40 1.37
N ASN A 317 -1.11 20.65 0.92
CA ASN A 317 -0.61 21.79 1.68
C ASN A 317 -1.46 22.05 2.94
N VAL A 318 -2.78 21.83 2.88
CA VAL A 318 -3.64 21.85 4.08
C VAL A 318 -3.20 20.80 5.08
N VAL A 319 -2.91 19.57 4.62
CA VAL A 319 -2.41 18.49 5.49
C VAL A 319 -1.08 18.87 6.13
N LEU A 320 -0.12 19.38 5.35
CA LEU A 320 1.17 19.85 5.87
C LEU A 320 1.01 20.94 6.94
N THR A 321 0.08 21.89 6.75
CA THR A 321 -0.20 22.93 7.74
C THR A 321 -0.78 22.35 9.03
N VAL A 322 -1.69 21.36 8.94
CA VAL A 322 -2.21 20.68 10.14
C VAL A 322 -1.10 19.91 10.85
N MET A 323 -0.24 19.21 10.10
CA MET A 323 0.91 18.49 10.67
C MET A 323 1.89 19.44 11.39
N GLU A 324 2.11 20.64 10.86
CA GLU A 324 2.92 21.68 11.50
C GLU A 324 2.27 22.20 12.79
N GLN A 325 0.97 22.53 12.75
CA GLN A 325 0.21 23.02 13.91
C GLN A 325 0.15 22.02 15.06
N GLU A 326 0.12 20.73 14.72
CA GLU A 326 0.07 19.62 15.68
C GLU A 326 1.46 19.11 16.07
N GLY A 327 2.54 19.79 15.65
CA GLY A 327 3.91 19.47 16.04
C GLY A 327 4.48 18.19 15.42
N VAL A 328 3.83 17.64 14.39
CA VAL A 328 4.34 16.50 13.60
C VAL A 328 5.49 16.92 12.71
N LEU A 329 5.50 18.19 12.26
CA LEU A 329 6.57 18.80 11.49
C LEU A 329 6.99 20.12 12.14
N THR A 330 8.27 20.46 12.03
CA THR A 330 8.74 21.83 12.32
C THR A 330 8.27 22.81 11.24
N ALA A 331 8.22 24.10 11.56
CA ALA A 331 7.89 25.14 10.59
C ALA A 331 8.82 25.15 9.36
N ALA A 332 10.11 24.87 9.58
CA ALA A 332 11.10 24.75 8.51
C ALA A 332 10.81 23.56 7.60
N GLU A 333 10.56 22.37 8.16
CA GLU A 333 10.21 21.18 7.38
C GLU A 333 8.90 21.35 6.61
N GLY A 334 7.88 21.95 7.24
CA GLY A 334 6.60 22.26 6.60
C GLY A 334 6.77 23.22 5.42
N ALA A 335 7.56 24.28 5.59
CA ALA A 335 7.85 25.24 4.52
C ALA A 335 8.58 24.60 3.34
N GLU A 336 9.59 23.76 3.61
CA GLU A 336 10.33 23.05 2.56
C GLU A 336 9.46 22.00 1.85
N ALA A 337 8.62 21.26 2.58
CA ALA A 337 7.69 20.29 2.00
C ALA A 337 6.66 20.95 1.07
N ARG A 338 6.17 22.15 1.41
CA ARG A 338 5.21 22.91 0.57
C ARG A 338 5.81 23.41 -0.74
N LYS A 339 7.13 23.64 -0.79
CA LYS A 339 7.83 24.06 -2.03
C LYS A 339 8.00 22.91 -3.04
N ARG A 340 7.92 21.66 -2.60
CA ARG A 340 8.12 20.50 -3.48
C ARG A 340 6.93 20.28 -4.42
N PRO A 341 7.17 19.89 -5.69
CA PRO A 341 6.09 19.45 -6.56
C PRO A 341 5.41 18.19 -6.00
N LEU A 342 4.28 17.77 -6.57
CA LEU A 342 3.56 16.59 -6.09
C LEU A 342 4.39 15.31 -6.13
N GLY A 343 5.41 15.24 -6.99
CA GLY A 343 6.33 14.10 -7.06
C GLY A 343 5.68 12.79 -7.52
N VAL A 344 4.47 12.85 -8.08
CA VAL A 344 3.75 11.68 -8.59
C VAL A 344 4.39 11.18 -9.87
N SER A 345 4.63 9.87 -9.94
CA SER A 345 5.13 9.20 -11.13
C SER A 345 4.17 9.38 -12.29
N GLU A 346 4.69 9.88 -13.43
CA GLU A 346 3.97 10.04 -14.68
C GLU A 346 3.39 8.71 -15.17
N HIS A 347 4.19 7.64 -15.05
CA HIS A 347 3.79 6.31 -15.42
C HIS A 347 3.13 5.61 -14.24
N ARG A 348 1.96 5.03 -14.49
CA ARG A 348 1.31 4.13 -13.53
C ARG A 348 2.06 2.80 -13.57
N PRO A 349 2.45 2.24 -12.41
CA PRO A 349 2.93 0.86 -12.39
C PRO A 349 1.85 -0.04 -13.00
N SER A 350 2.24 -0.96 -13.89
CA SER A 350 1.33 -2.00 -14.37
C SER A 350 0.82 -2.76 -13.14
N GLY A 351 -0.50 -2.72 -12.89
CA GLY A 351 -1.12 -3.53 -11.84
C GLY A 351 -1.06 -5.03 -12.16
N ALA A 352 -0.95 -5.37 -13.44
CA ALA A 352 -0.61 -6.71 -13.87
C ALA A 352 0.90 -6.95 -13.68
N SER A 353 1.24 -8.11 -13.12
CA SER A 353 2.62 -8.61 -13.12
C SER A 353 3.25 -8.45 -14.51
N PRO A 354 4.49 -7.95 -14.61
CA PRO A 354 5.20 -7.92 -15.88
C PRO A 354 5.51 -9.32 -16.43
N PHE A 355 5.31 -10.38 -15.64
CA PHE A 355 5.69 -11.76 -15.97
C PHE A 355 4.52 -12.76 -15.85
N PRO A 356 3.40 -12.55 -16.56
CA PRO A 356 2.18 -13.36 -16.37
C PRO A 356 2.39 -14.85 -16.69
N ALA A 357 3.10 -15.16 -17.78
CA ALA A 357 3.37 -16.55 -18.17
C ALA A 357 4.21 -17.30 -17.12
N TYR A 358 5.16 -16.62 -16.49
CA TYR A 358 5.97 -17.21 -15.43
C TYR A 358 5.16 -17.42 -14.15
N LEU A 359 4.27 -16.48 -13.79
CA LEU A 359 3.36 -16.67 -12.65
C LEU A 359 2.42 -17.85 -12.81
N ASP A 360 1.91 -18.09 -14.02
CA ASP A 360 1.05 -19.24 -14.30
C ASP A 360 1.81 -20.56 -14.15
N LEU A 361 3.08 -20.60 -14.58
CA LEU A 361 3.98 -21.74 -14.33
C LEU A 361 4.19 -21.97 -12.84
N VAL A 362 4.53 -20.92 -12.08
CA VAL A 362 4.74 -20.99 -10.63
C VAL A 362 3.47 -21.48 -9.93
N ARG A 363 2.29 -20.95 -10.30
CA ARG A 363 1.01 -21.39 -9.75
C ARG A 363 0.78 -22.88 -9.99
N THR A 364 1.00 -23.34 -11.23
CA THR A 364 0.83 -24.74 -11.62
C THR A 364 1.77 -25.66 -10.85
N GLN A 365 3.01 -25.22 -10.59
CA GLN A 365 3.97 -25.99 -9.82
C GLN A 365 3.56 -26.08 -8.34
N LEU A 366 3.18 -24.97 -7.72
CA LEU A 366 2.82 -24.92 -6.31
C LEU A 366 1.54 -25.71 -5.99
N GLN A 367 0.59 -25.80 -6.92
CA GLN A 367 -0.63 -26.60 -6.75
C GLN A 367 -0.37 -28.12 -6.60
N ARG A 368 0.86 -28.60 -6.86
CA ARG A 368 1.24 -29.99 -6.62
C ARG A 368 1.45 -30.29 -5.13
N ASP A 369 2.00 -29.32 -4.40
CA ASP A 369 2.51 -29.51 -3.04
C ASP A 369 1.70 -28.70 -2.00
N TYR A 370 0.99 -27.65 -2.43
CA TYR A 370 0.23 -26.74 -1.56
C TYR A 370 -1.24 -26.68 -1.95
N ARG A 371 -2.12 -26.56 -0.95
CA ARG A 371 -3.54 -26.26 -1.21
C ARG A 371 -3.67 -24.81 -1.66
N GLU A 372 -4.64 -24.55 -2.51
CA GLU A 372 -4.88 -23.19 -3.02
C GLU A 372 -5.24 -22.20 -1.90
N GLU A 373 -5.84 -22.68 -0.82
CA GLU A 373 -6.14 -21.90 0.39
C GLU A 373 -4.85 -21.40 1.07
N ASP A 374 -3.85 -22.27 1.24
CA ASP A 374 -2.57 -21.95 1.90
C ASP A 374 -1.78 -20.89 1.11
N LEU A 375 -1.86 -20.95 -0.23
CA LEU A 375 -1.25 -19.96 -1.13
C LEU A 375 -1.92 -18.57 -1.03
N ARG A 376 -3.07 -18.46 -0.37
CA ARG A 376 -3.90 -17.26 -0.32
C ARG A 376 -4.03 -16.65 1.08
N SER A 377 -3.86 -17.44 2.15
CA SER A 377 -4.08 -16.99 3.54
C SER A 377 -2.79 -16.75 4.33
N GLU A 378 -1.69 -17.46 4.03
CA GLU A 378 -0.54 -17.50 4.94
C GLU A 378 0.54 -16.44 4.64
N GLY A 379 0.37 -15.62 3.61
CA GLY A 379 1.37 -14.59 3.27
C GLY A 379 2.73 -15.14 2.86
N LEU A 380 2.73 -16.32 2.22
CA LEU A 380 3.93 -17.04 1.82
C LEU A 380 4.88 -16.17 1.00
N LEU A 381 6.18 -16.33 1.24
CA LEU A 381 7.23 -15.75 0.40
C LEU A 381 7.74 -16.85 -0.54
N ILE A 382 7.44 -16.71 -1.82
CA ILE A 382 7.81 -17.68 -2.85
C ILE A 382 9.02 -17.12 -3.59
N PHE A 383 10.18 -17.75 -3.44
CA PHE A 383 11.38 -17.41 -4.17
C PHE A 383 11.52 -18.33 -5.37
N THR A 384 11.74 -17.76 -6.56
CA THR A 384 11.82 -18.51 -7.81
C THR A 384 13.22 -18.43 -8.41
N SER A 385 13.51 -19.28 -9.39
CA SER A 385 14.73 -19.22 -10.20
C SER A 385 14.67 -18.21 -11.34
N MET A 386 13.62 -17.38 -11.41
CA MET A 386 13.45 -16.45 -12.54
C MET A 386 14.54 -15.40 -12.53
N ASP A 387 15.35 -15.35 -13.58
CA ASP A 387 16.26 -14.23 -13.83
C ASP A 387 15.48 -13.13 -14.60
N PRO A 388 15.26 -11.95 -13.97
CA PRO A 388 14.45 -10.91 -14.59
C PRO A 388 15.09 -10.31 -15.84
N ILE A 389 16.42 -10.28 -15.91
CA ILE A 389 17.15 -9.73 -17.06
C ILE A 389 17.08 -10.69 -18.24
N VAL A 390 17.27 -11.98 -17.98
CA VAL A 390 17.12 -13.03 -19.00
C VAL A 390 15.70 -13.05 -19.54
N GLN A 391 14.68 -13.00 -18.66
CA GLN A 391 13.27 -12.98 -19.06
C GLN A 391 12.93 -11.78 -19.94
N LEU A 392 13.29 -10.56 -19.51
CA LEU A 392 13.02 -9.34 -20.28
C LEU A 392 13.76 -9.32 -21.62
N THR A 393 14.99 -9.85 -21.66
CA THR A 393 15.78 -9.94 -22.88
C THR A 393 15.18 -10.96 -23.85
N ALA A 394 14.76 -12.13 -23.35
CA ALA A 394 14.08 -13.16 -24.13
C ALA A 394 12.79 -12.63 -24.77
N GLU A 395 11.95 -11.95 -23.98
CA GLU A 395 10.71 -11.33 -24.49
C GLU A 395 10.99 -10.31 -25.60
N GLN A 396 11.95 -9.42 -25.39
CA GLN A 396 12.34 -8.44 -26.42
C GLN A 396 12.83 -9.11 -27.70
N ILE A 397 13.63 -10.17 -27.59
CA ILE A 397 14.14 -10.92 -28.75
C ILE A 397 12.99 -11.59 -29.50
N VAL A 398 12.07 -12.27 -28.79
CA VAL A 398 10.92 -12.93 -29.41
C VAL A 398 10.03 -11.92 -30.12
N ILE A 399 9.69 -10.80 -29.47
CA ILE A 399 8.86 -9.74 -30.07
C ILE A 399 9.52 -9.19 -31.35
N LYS A 400 10.81 -8.84 -31.29
CA LYS A 400 11.54 -8.32 -32.45
C LYS A 400 11.60 -9.35 -33.58
N ARG A 401 11.85 -10.62 -33.26
CA ARG A 401 11.99 -11.69 -34.25
C ARG A 401 10.66 -12.01 -34.93
N VAL A 402 9.56 -12.08 -34.18
CA VAL A 402 8.22 -12.27 -34.72
C VAL A 402 7.87 -11.13 -35.68
N GLN A 403 8.08 -9.88 -35.27
CA GLN A 403 7.82 -8.72 -36.13
C GLN A 403 8.67 -8.71 -37.40
N GLN A 404 9.93 -9.14 -37.32
CA GLN A 404 10.81 -9.27 -38.48
C GLN A 404 10.30 -10.36 -39.43
N LEU A 405 9.91 -11.52 -38.90
CA LEU A 405 9.39 -12.63 -39.69
C LEU A 405 8.07 -12.26 -40.38
N GLU A 406 7.16 -11.58 -39.68
CA GLU A 406 5.90 -11.09 -40.27
C GLU A 406 6.16 -10.17 -41.48
N ARG A 407 7.07 -9.20 -41.32
CA ARG A 407 7.46 -8.29 -42.40
C ARG A 407 8.11 -9.02 -43.57
N SER A 408 9.07 -9.91 -43.29
CA SER A 408 9.83 -10.61 -44.34
C SER A 408 8.97 -11.57 -45.16
N ASN A 409 7.95 -12.19 -44.54
CA ASN A 409 7.09 -13.19 -45.16
C ASN A 409 5.72 -12.64 -45.57
N ARG A 410 5.51 -11.31 -45.51
CA ARG A 410 4.22 -10.65 -45.80
C ARG A 410 3.03 -11.21 -45.01
N ILE A 411 3.28 -11.69 -43.79
CA ILE A 411 2.23 -12.15 -42.88
C ILE A 411 1.57 -10.91 -42.26
N PRO A 412 0.23 -10.83 -42.17
CA PRO A 412 -0.44 -9.72 -41.50
C PRO A 412 0.01 -9.59 -40.04
N LYS A 413 0.07 -8.36 -39.53
CA LYS A 413 0.50 -8.10 -38.14
C LYS A 413 -0.34 -8.89 -37.13
N ASN A 414 0.32 -9.37 -36.09
CA ASN A 414 -0.26 -10.14 -34.99
C ASN A 414 -0.90 -11.47 -35.44
N LYS A 415 -0.38 -12.09 -36.50
CA LYS A 415 -0.81 -13.42 -36.96
C LYS A 415 0.24 -14.50 -36.72
N LEU A 416 1.47 -14.11 -36.40
CA LEU A 416 2.51 -15.04 -35.98
C LEU A 416 2.68 -14.98 -34.45
N SER A 417 2.76 -16.15 -33.82
CA SER A 417 3.06 -16.30 -32.39
C SER A 417 4.46 -16.88 -32.20
N GLY A 418 5.07 -16.61 -31.04
CA GLY A 418 6.37 -17.16 -30.68
C GLY A 418 6.41 -17.55 -29.21
N SER A 419 7.17 -18.60 -28.89
CA SER A 419 7.44 -19.07 -27.54
C SER A 419 8.93 -19.33 -27.38
N MET A 420 9.47 -19.01 -26.19
CA MET A 420 10.86 -19.30 -25.83
C MET A 420 10.87 -19.86 -24.41
N ILE A 421 11.65 -20.92 -24.18
CA ILE A 421 11.89 -21.50 -22.87
C ILE A 421 13.39 -21.47 -22.65
N ILE A 422 13.81 -20.92 -21.51
CA ILE A 422 15.21 -20.91 -21.08
C ILE A 422 15.24 -21.68 -19.76
N SER A 423 16.03 -22.74 -19.72
CA SER A 423 16.31 -23.50 -18.51
C SER A 423 17.80 -23.43 -18.26
N THR A 424 18.17 -23.17 -17.01
CA THR A 424 19.57 -23.09 -16.54
C THR A 424 19.91 -24.28 -15.67
#